data_AF-X1FNW6-F1
#
_entry.id   AF-X1FNW6-F1
#
_cell.length_a   1.000
_cell.length_b   1.000
_cell.length_c   1.000
_cell.angle_alpha   90.00
_cell.angle_beta   90.00
_cell.angle_gamma   90.00
#
_symmetry.space_group_name_H-M   'P 1'
#
loop_
_entity.id
_entity.type
_entity.pdbx_description
1 polymer ?
#
loop_
_entity_poly.entity_id
_entity_poly.type
_entity_poly.pdbx_seq_one_letter_code
_entity_poly.pdbx_strand_id
1 'polypeptide(L)'
;MDNDIKEIMNIGDNLMFDVKKNAPIGLGLISGGLDSLIACLVLKLQNIEVVGLNFKSPFCICDKAYKNAECGLNLFYDKLGIKTYYLQKEDD
;
A
#
# COMPACT_ATOMS: atom_id res chain seq x y z
N MET A 1 -15.48 -33.67 -4.74
CA MET A 1 -14.69 -32.81 -5.65
C MET A 1 -14.60 -31.37 -5.15
N ASP A 2 -15.07 -31.06 -3.93
CA ASP A 2 -15.18 -29.68 -3.43
C ASP A 2 -14.14 -29.29 -2.36
N ASN A 3 -13.49 -30.25 -1.70
CA ASN A 3 -12.50 -29.94 -0.67
C ASN A 3 -11.14 -29.59 -1.26
N ASP A 4 -10.71 -30.29 -2.31
CA ASP A 4 -9.41 -30.03 -2.94
C ASP A 4 -9.37 -28.65 -3.62
N ILE A 5 -10.48 -28.20 -4.22
CA ILE A 5 -10.57 -26.85 -4.80
C ILE A 5 -10.60 -25.78 -3.72
N LYS A 6 -11.31 -25.99 -2.61
CA LYS A 6 -11.28 -25.07 -1.46
C LYS A 6 -9.90 -24.99 -0.84
N GLU A 7 -9.18 -26.11 -0.76
CA GLU A 7 -7.82 -26.16 -0.24
C GLU A 7 -6.83 -25.46 -1.18
N ILE A 8 -6.96 -25.65 -2.51
CA ILE A 8 -6.16 -24.93 -3.51
C ILE A 8 -6.47 -23.42 -3.49
N MET A 9 -7.74 -23.03 -3.34
CA MET A 9 -8.13 -21.62 -3.21
C MET A 9 -7.58 -21.01 -1.91
N ASN A 10 -7.67 -21.73 -0.80
CA ASN A 10 -7.13 -21.30 0.49
C ASN A 10 -5.59 -21.23 0.46
N ILE A 11 -4.92 -22.15 -0.26
CA ILE A 11 -3.48 -22.07 -0.51
C ILE A 11 -3.14 -20.87 -1.38
N GLY A 12 -3.92 -20.59 -2.44
CA GLY A 12 -3.74 -19.43 -3.32
C GLY A 12 -3.96 -18.08 -2.62
N ASP A 13 -4.95 -18.00 -1.73
CA ASP A 13 -5.23 -16.82 -0.91
C ASP A 13 -4.12 -16.58 0.14
N ASN A 14 -3.58 -17.66 0.73
CA ASN A 14 -2.42 -17.58 1.63
C ASN A 14 -1.11 -17.27 0.87
N LEU A 15 -0.96 -17.72 -0.38
CA LEU A 15 0.20 -17.42 -1.21
C LEU A 15 0.29 -15.94 -1.61
N MET A 16 -0.86 -15.24 -1.63
CA MET A 16 -0.94 -13.82 -1.94
C MET A 16 -0.84 -12.90 -0.71
N PHE A 17 -0.98 -13.42 0.52
CA PHE A 17 -1.03 -12.58 1.73
C PHE A 17 -0.20 -13.03 2.93
N ASP A 18 0.60 -14.09 2.85
CA ASP A 18 1.58 -14.38 3.89
C ASP A 18 2.81 -13.46 3.77
N VAL A 19 2.79 -12.34 4.51
CA VAL A 19 4.04 -11.66 4.88
C VAL A 19 4.86 -12.67 5.69
N LYS A 20 5.87 -13.23 5.04
CA LYS A 20 6.72 -14.25 5.64
C LYS A 20 7.35 -13.72 6.93
N LYS A 21 7.21 -14.51 8.00
CA LYS A 21 7.96 -14.37 9.26
C LYS A 21 9.45 -14.11 8.92
N ASN A 22 9.98 -12.94 9.28
CA ASN A 22 11.34 -12.41 8.96
C ASN A 22 11.52 -11.63 7.65
N ALA A 23 10.47 -11.18 6.95
CA ALA A 23 10.63 -10.24 5.84
C ALA A 23 11.23 -8.89 6.32
N PRO A 24 12.18 -8.28 5.59
CA PRO A 24 12.61 -6.92 5.86
C PRO A 24 11.42 -5.95 5.75
N ILE A 25 11.38 -4.97 6.64
CA ILE A 25 10.36 -3.91 6.63
C ILE A 25 10.97 -2.64 6.04
N GLY A 26 10.36 -2.14 4.97
CA GLY A 26 10.69 -0.87 4.33
C GLY A 26 9.67 0.22 4.66
N LEU A 27 10.14 1.45 4.83
CA LEU A 27 9.29 2.64 4.90
C LEU A 27 9.22 3.28 3.50
N GLY A 28 8.06 3.17 2.85
CA GLY A 28 7.81 3.77 1.54
C GLY A 28 7.30 5.20 1.70
N LEU A 29 8.06 6.19 1.22
CA LEU A 29 7.55 7.55 1.11
C LEU A 29 6.62 7.63 -0.10
N ILE A 30 5.32 7.74 0.16
CA ILE A 30 4.29 7.69 -0.90
C ILE A 30 3.80 9.10 -1.18
N SER A 31 3.96 9.55 -2.42
CA SER A 31 3.46 10.84 -2.87
C SER A 31 2.02 10.76 -3.36
N GLY A 32 1.54 9.55 -3.67
CA GLY A 32 0.26 9.34 -4.32
C GLY A 32 0.32 9.20 -5.84
N GLY A 33 1.47 9.53 -6.42
CA GLY A 33 1.72 9.37 -7.85
C GLY A 33 2.06 7.93 -8.23
N LEU A 34 1.97 7.67 -9.54
CA LEU A 34 2.26 6.36 -10.15
C LEU A 34 3.65 5.83 -9.78
N ASP A 35 4.67 6.69 -9.74
CA ASP A 35 6.05 6.27 -9.46
C ASP A 35 6.18 5.67 -8.06
N SER A 36 5.62 6.35 -7.05
CA SER A 36 5.64 5.86 -5.67
C SER A 36 4.82 4.58 -5.49
N LEU A 37 3.74 4.43 -6.27
CA LEU A 37 2.92 3.22 -6.31
C LEU A 37 3.69 2.03 -6.87
N ILE A 38 4.34 2.21 -8.03
CA ILE A 38 5.14 1.16 -8.67
C ILE A 38 6.33 0.79 -7.78
N ALA A 39 7.00 1.78 -7.17
CA ALA A 39 8.11 1.52 -6.25
C ALA A 39 7.69 0.61 -5.10
N CYS A 40 6.55 0.90 -4.45
CA CYS A 40 6.03 0.08 -3.36
C CYS A 40 5.59 -1.32 -3.84
N LEU A 41 4.97 -1.41 -5.01
CA LEU A 41 4.58 -2.69 -5.61
C LEU A 41 5.82 -3.57 -5.88
N VAL A 42 6.88 -3.01 -6.46
CA VAL A 42 8.12 -3.74 -6.74
C VAL A 42 8.73 -4.29 -5.45
N LEU A 43 8.77 -3.49 -4.38
CA LEU A 43 9.26 -3.96 -3.07
C LEU A 43 8.41 -5.11 -2.52
N LYS A 44 7.08 -5.02 -2.60
CA LYS A 44 6.20 -6.13 -2.20
C LYS A 44 6.42 -7.39 -3.01
N LEU A 45 6.59 -7.27 -4.33
CA LEU A 45 6.90 -8.41 -5.21
C LEU A 45 8.25 -9.07 -4.87
N GLN A 46 9.15 -8.33 -4.22
CA GLN A 46 10.44 -8.82 -3.70
C GLN A 46 10.33 -9.37 -2.26
N ASN A 47 9.12 -9.58 -1.74
CA ASN A 47 8.86 -10.07 -0.38
C ASN A 47 9.43 -9.12 0.71
N ILE A 48 9.36 -7.81 0.46
CA ILE A 48 9.63 -6.77 1.45
C ILE A 48 8.28 -6.26 1.95
N GLU A 49 8.10 -6.24 3.27
CA GLU A 49 6.93 -5.61 3.88
C GLU A 49 7.10 -4.09 3.76
N VAL A 50 6.07 -3.39 3.28
CA VAL A 50 6.13 -1.94 3.11
C VAL A 50 5.09 -1.27 3.99
N VAL A 51 5.54 -0.33 4.81
CA VAL A 51 4.69 0.66 5.47
C VAL A 51 4.75 1.95 4.67
N GLY A 52 3.59 2.46 4.23
CA GLY A 52 3.49 3.69 3.47
C GLY A 52 3.41 4.91 4.39
N LEU A 53 4.19 5.95 4.12
CA LEU A 53 4.12 7.25 4.79
C LEU A 53 3.92 8.37 3.77
N ASN A 54 2.79 9.07 3.88
CA ASN A 54 2.46 10.22 3.06
C ASN A 54 2.71 11.52 3.85
N PHE A 55 3.53 12.41 3.30
CA PHE A 55 3.69 13.75 3.84
C PHE A 55 2.69 14.70 3.18
N LYS A 56 1.69 15.10 3.95
CA LYS A 56 0.67 16.03 3.48
C LYS A 56 1.16 17.45 3.66
N SER A 57 1.48 18.06 2.53
CA SER A 57 1.82 19.48 2.44
C SER A 57 0.55 20.32 2.25
N PRO A 58 0.48 21.54 2.83
CA PRO A 58 -0.61 22.48 2.58
C PRO A 58 -0.73 22.87 1.10
N PHE A 59 0.31 22.61 0.29
CA PHE A 59 0.33 22.85 -1.15
C PHE A 59 -0.29 21.71 -1.99
N CYS A 60 -0.61 20.54 -1.41
CA CYS A 60 -1.29 19.45 -2.15
C CYS A 60 -2.73 19.88 -2.43
N ILE A 61 -3.04 20.22 -3.68
CA ILE A 61 -4.40 20.52 -4.15
C ILE A 61 -5.24 19.26 -4.42
N CYS A 62 -4.69 18.11 -4.06
CA CYS A 62 -5.17 16.76 -4.35
C CYS A 62 -6.61 16.55 -3.83
N ASP A 63 -6.88 17.08 -2.64
CA ASP A 63 -8.21 17.06 -2.01
C ASP A 63 -9.21 18.04 -2.65
N LYS A 64 -8.71 19.10 -3.30
CA LYS A 64 -9.54 20.12 -3.96
C LYS A 64 -9.93 19.71 -5.38
N ALA A 65 -9.03 19.02 -6.10
CA ALA A 65 -9.26 18.61 -7.48
C ALA A 65 -10.20 17.39 -7.59
N TYR A 66 -10.12 16.46 -6.63
CA TYR A 66 -10.94 15.26 -6.61
C TYR A 66 -11.35 14.95 -5.18
N LYS A 67 -12.62 15.22 -4.84
CA LYS A 67 -13.18 15.08 -3.48
C LYS A 67 -12.98 13.71 -2.81
N ASN A 68 -12.62 12.68 -3.57
CA ASN A 68 -12.43 11.32 -3.11
C ASN A 68 -11.07 10.72 -3.49
N ALA A 69 -10.13 11.52 -4.00
CA ALA A 69 -8.90 10.95 -4.51
C ALA A 69 -7.86 10.67 -3.44
N GLU A 70 -7.91 11.26 -2.24
CA GLU A 70 -6.89 11.09 -1.17
C GLU A 70 -5.44 11.00 -1.70
N CYS A 71 -5.11 11.77 -2.75
CA CYS A 71 -3.85 11.63 -3.47
C CYS A 71 -3.50 10.16 -3.86
N GLY A 72 -4.43 9.38 -4.38
CA GLY A 72 -4.23 7.97 -4.74
C GLY A 72 -3.92 7.02 -3.57
N LEU A 73 -4.00 7.46 -2.30
CA LEU A 73 -3.67 6.64 -1.11
C LEU A 73 -4.56 5.40 -1.01
N ASN A 74 -5.81 5.51 -1.44
CA ASN A 74 -6.74 4.39 -1.52
C ASN A 74 -6.20 3.25 -2.39
N LEU A 75 -5.45 3.52 -3.47
CA LEU A 75 -4.84 2.44 -4.26
C LEU A 75 -3.78 1.67 -3.47
N PHE A 76 -3.03 2.33 -2.58
CA PHE A 76 -2.00 1.65 -1.77
C PHE A 76 -2.64 0.69 -0.77
N TYR A 77 -3.70 1.11 -0.09
CA TYR A 77 -4.40 0.25 0.86
C TYR A 77 -5.28 -0.80 0.16
N ASP A 78 -6.20 -0.37 -0.73
CA ASP A 78 -7.23 -1.24 -1.32
C ASP A 78 -6.66 -2.22 -2.34
N LYS A 79 -5.63 -1.85 -3.10
CA LYS A 79 -5.08 -2.68 -4.18
C LYS A 79 -3.78 -3.36 -3.80
N LEU A 80 -2.89 -2.65 -3.11
CA LEU A 80 -1.59 -3.20 -2.73
C LEU A 80 -1.58 -3.80 -1.32
N GLY A 81 -2.62 -3.60 -0.50
CA GLY A 81 -2.63 -4.06 0.89
C GLY A 81 -1.48 -3.48 1.70
N ILE A 82 -1.11 -2.22 1.44
CA ILE A 82 -0.07 -1.49 2.15
C ILE A 82 -0.74 -0.64 3.22
N LYS A 83 -0.30 -0.81 4.47
CA LYS A 83 -0.72 0.07 5.56
C LYS A 83 -0.13 1.46 5.35
N THR A 84 -0.98 2.49 5.31
CA THR A 84 -0.56 3.87 5.11
C THR A 84 -0.76 4.71 6.37
N TYR A 85 0.16 5.63 6.60
CA TYR A 85 0.06 6.69 7.59
C TYR A 85 0.27 8.03 6.88
N TYR A 86 -0.29 9.10 7.42
CA TYR A 86 -0.03 10.45 6.94
C TYR A 86 0.56 11.31 8.06
N LEU A 87 1.47 12.20 7.68
CA LEU A 87 2.00 13.26 8.53
C LEU A 87 1.71 14.59 7.88
N GLN A 88 1.08 15.49 8.63
CA GLN A 88 0.87 16.86 8.23
C GLN A 88 1.79 17.73 9.10
N LYS A 89 2.52 18.67 8.48
CA LYS A 89 3.22 19.69 9.27
C LYS A 89 2.16 20.58 9.90
N GLU A 90 2.15 20.64 11.23
CA GLU A 90 1.37 21.65 11.96
C GLU A 90 1.94 23.04 11.61
N ASP A 91 1.04 24.01 11.48
CA ASP A 91 1.37 25.40 11.16
C ASP A 91 2.10 26.03 12.37
N ASP A 92 3.42 25.87 12.41
CA ASP A 92 4.32 26.70 13.24
C ASP A 92 4.61 28.04 12.54
#